data_AF-A0A817W2J4-F1
#
_entry.id   AF-A0A817W2J4-F1
#
_cell.length_a   1.000
_cell.length_b   1.000
_cell.length_c   1.000
_cell.angle_alpha   90.00
_cell.angle_beta   90.00
_cell.angle_gamma   90.00
#
_symmetry.space_group_name_H-M   'P 1'
#
loop_
_entity.id
_entity.type
_entity.pdbx_description
1 polymer ?
#
loop_
_entity_poly.entity_id
_entity_poly.type
_entity_poly.pdbx_seq_one_letter_code
_entity_poly.pdbx_strand_id
1 'polypeptide(L)'
;MEQLNPDIRDRTLRYIAKHIDRALEIQREMGTGFFSQFKRLFRRHCPVFIIGRAQGNYLTFVYLFVKLLYITNVIGQLFLLNIFMGSNYHGYGIEVLKNLLSGRECCRSARFPRVTMCDFEIRTMADHIHKHTIQCVLPVNLFNEKIFIFIWFWLVIVSILSSYGFIMCIWQQILPFNREHFLKKYLKIMNRITRETFDRKLFNTFSNKYLRHDGVLVLRLVAMNTNDVVMGEIMVALWDGFKRAQDTDGGIFV
;
A
#
# COMPACT_ATOMS: atom_id res chain seq x y z
N MET A 1 22.49 -18.72 -22.00
CA MET A 1 21.27 -19.39 -22.51
C MET A 1 20.81 -20.50 -21.55
N GLU A 2 20.88 -20.27 -20.24
CA GLU A 2 20.53 -21.29 -19.22
C GLU A 2 19.07 -21.22 -18.75
N GLN A 3 18.33 -20.18 -19.14
CA GLN A 3 16.95 -19.94 -18.69
C GLN A 3 15.87 -20.70 -19.49
N LEU A 4 16.25 -21.48 -20.51
CA LEU A 4 15.32 -22.13 -21.43
C LEU A 4 15.39 -23.67 -21.39
N ASN A 5 15.80 -24.27 -20.27
CA ASN A 5 15.58 -25.70 -20.08
C ASN A 5 14.23 -25.91 -19.36
N PRO A 6 13.18 -26.41 -20.04
CA PRO A 6 11.83 -26.52 -19.47
C PRO A 6 11.80 -27.37 -18.19
N ASP A 7 12.67 -28.37 -18.09
CA ASP A 7 12.77 -29.25 -16.91
C ASP A 7 13.34 -28.52 -15.68
N ILE A 8 14.32 -27.63 -15.89
CA ILE A 8 14.92 -26.85 -14.80
C ILE A 8 13.90 -25.81 -14.29
N ARG A 9 13.16 -25.19 -15.22
CA ARG A 9 12.08 -24.26 -14.87
C ARG A 9 10.99 -24.95 -14.06
N ASP A 10 10.52 -26.10 -14.52
CA ASP A 10 9.48 -26.87 -13.83
C ASP A 10 9.92 -27.32 -12.42
N ARG A 11 11.16 -27.82 -12.26
CA ARG A 11 11.73 -28.11 -10.94
C ARG A 11 11.75 -26.88 -10.05
N THR A 12 12.22 -25.74 -10.57
CA THR A 12 12.30 -24.48 -9.81
C THR A 12 10.92 -24.03 -9.34
N LEU A 13 9.90 -24.12 -10.20
CA LEU A 13 8.53 -23.78 -9.85
C LEU A 13 7.96 -24.69 -8.77
N ARG A 14 8.23 -26.00 -8.84
CA ARG A 14 7.85 -26.94 -7.77
C ARG A 14 8.55 -26.61 -6.46
N TYR A 15 9.83 -26.23 -6.50
CA TYR A 15 10.55 -25.76 -5.32
C TYR A 15 9.91 -24.50 -4.73
N ILE A 16 9.58 -23.50 -5.55
CA ILE A 16 8.88 -22.28 -5.12
C ILE A 16 7.53 -22.62 -4.48
N ALA A 17 6.71 -23.43 -5.14
CA ALA A 17 5.42 -23.86 -4.62
C ALA A 17 5.56 -24.59 -3.28
N LYS A 18 6.55 -25.48 -3.15
CA LYS A 18 6.85 -26.20 -1.89
C LYS A 18 7.33 -25.26 -0.78
N HIS A 19 8.09 -24.23 -1.11
CA HIS A 19 8.48 -23.20 -0.14
C HIS A 19 7.29 -22.36 0.31
N ILE A 20 6.40 -21.97 -0.60
CA ILE A 20 5.15 -21.27 -0.27
C ILE A 20 4.29 -22.16 0.64
N ASP A 21 4.09 -23.42 0.28
CA ASP A 21 3.31 -24.39 1.06
C ASP A 21 3.85 -24.55 2.48
N ARG A 22 5.15 -24.81 2.63
CA ARG A 22 5.81 -24.88 3.96
C ARG A 22 5.68 -23.58 4.75
N ALA A 23 5.81 -22.42 4.09
CA ALA A 23 5.65 -21.14 4.78
C ALA A 23 4.21 -20.97 5.30
N LEU A 24 3.20 -21.38 4.53
CA LEU A 24 1.80 -21.37 4.94
C LEU A 24 1.52 -22.36 6.08
N GLU A 25 2.15 -23.53 6.04
CA GLU A 25 2.06 -24.56 7.09
C GLU A 25 2.65 -24.05 8.43
N ILE A 26 3.85 -23.48 8.41
CA ILE A 26 4.48 -22.87 9.58
C ILE A 26 3.61 -21.76 10.19
N GLN A 27 2.98 -20.93 9.34
CA GLN A 27 2.05 -19.89 9.78
C GLN A 27 0.76 -20.47 10.38
N ARG A 28 0.35 -21.68 9.97
CA ARG A 28 -0.84 -22.36 10.50
C ARG A 28 -0.59 -22.95 11.89
N GLU A 29 0.59 -23.51 12.14
CA GLU A 29 0.95 -24.16 13.41
C GLU A 29 1.15 -23.16 14.57
N MET A 30 1.62 -21.95 14.30
CA MET A 30 1.76 -20.88 15.32
C MET A 30 0.43 -20.32 15.87
N GLY A 31 -0.72 -20.91 15.52
CA GLY A 31 -2.08 -20.39 15.75
C GLY A 31 -2.74 -20.68 17.10
N THR A 32 -2.05 -21.26 18.09
CA THR A 32 -2.62 -21.61 19.41
C THR A 32 -2.23 -20.59 20.49
N GLY A 33 -2.90 -19.42 20.50
CA GLY A 33 -2.66 -18.33 21.45
C GLY A 33 -3.91 -17.83 22.20
N PHE A 34 -3.81 -17.84 23.53
CA PHE A 34 -4.78 -17.78 24.65
C PHE A 34 -5.83 -16.63 24.76
N PHE A 35 -5.93 -15.64 23.85
CA PHE A 35 -6.80 -14.47 24.06
C PHE A 35 -8.19 -14.60 23.40
N SER A 36 -9.15 -15.20 24.14
CA SER A 36 -10.50 -15.52 23.68
C SER A 36 -11.62 -14.58 24.18
N GLN A 37 -11.36 -13.72 25.17
CA GLN A 37 -12.42 -13.04 25.94
C GLN A 37 -13.03 -11.80 25.25
N PHE A 38 -12.27 -10.98 24.55
CA PHE A 38 -12.76 -9.71 23.96
C PHE A 38 -13.58 -9.87 22.66
N LYS A 39 -13.95 -11.10 22.30
CA LYS A 39 -14.16 -11.58 20.91
C LYS A 39 -15.62 -11.66 20.43
N ARG A 40 -16.61 -11.23 21.24
CA ARG A 40 -18.05 -11.40 20.91
C ARG A 40 -18.74 -10.17 20.34
N LEU A 41 -18.39 -8.95 20.75
CA LEU A 41 -19.17 -7.75 20.38
C LEU A 41 -18.89 -7.28 18.93
N PHE A 42 -17.63 -7.30 18.51
CA PHE A 42 -17.19 -6.74 17.21
C PHE A 42 -17.32 -7.69 16.01
N ARG A 43 -17.78 -8.93 16.23
CA ARG A 43 -17.90 -9.99 15.22
C ARG A 43 -18.90 -9.68 14.09
N ARG A 44 -19.80 -8.70 14.30
CA ARG A 44 -20.92 -8.43 13.39
C ARG A 44 -20.66 -7.36 12.32
N HIS A 45 -19.59 -6.55 12.38
CA HIS A 45 -19.44 -5.42 11.45
C HIS A 45 -18.18 -5.42 10.58
N CYS A 46 -17.04 -5.99 10.99
CA CYS A 46 -15.82 -6.02 10.17
C CYS A 46 -14.89 -7.20 10.51
N PRO A 47 -14.94 -8.33 9.79
CA PRO A 47 -14.08 -9.49 10.07
C PRO A 47 -12.60 -9.30 9.72
N VAL A 48 -12.23 -8.27 8.93
CA VAL A 48 -10.85 -8.06 8.46
C VAL A 48 -9.99 -7.22 9.42
N PHE A 49 -10.61 -6.39 10.26
CA PHE A 49 -9.89 -5.54 11.22
C PHE A 49 -9.61 -6.23 12.56
N ILE A 50 -10.02 -7.48 12.73
CA ILE A 50 -9.74 -8.24 13.95
C ILE A 50 -8.33 -8.82 13.83
N ILE A 51 -7.38 -8.17 14.50
CA ILE A 51 -6.01 -8.66 14.67
C ILE A 51 -6.06 -10.02 15.36
N GLY A 52 -5.54 -11.05 14.68
CA GLY A 52 -5.43 -12.37 15.25
C GLY A 52 -4.52 -13.27 14.44
N ARG A 53 -3.33 -13.54 14.97
CA ARG A 53 -2.41 -14.59 14.47
C ARG A 53 -3.11 -15.95 14.30
N ALA A 54 -4.14 -16.22 15.10
CA ALA A 54 -4.97 -17.43 15.03
C ALA A 54 -5.82 -17.58 13.75
N GLN A 55 -6.05 -16.51 12.97
CA GLN A 55 -6.83 -16.56 11.72
C GLN A 55 -5.97 -16.63 10.44
N GLY A 56 -4.63 -16.62 10.56
CA GLY A 56 -3.72 -16.60 9.39
C GLY A 56 -3.92 -15.36 8.50
N ASN A 57 -4.02 -14.19 9.14
CA ASN A 57 -4.20 -12.88 8.52
C ASN A 57 -3.10 -11.88 8.98
N TYR A 58 -1.97 -12.39 9.48
CA TYR A 58 -0.92 -11.57 10.09
C TYR A 58 -0.14 -10.81 9.01
N LEU A 59 0.27 -11.51 7.94
CA LEU A 59 1.02 -10.88 6.85
C LEU A 59 0.17 -9.82 6.16
N THR A 60 -1.11 -10.12 5.96
CA THR A 60 -2.08 -9.20 5.36
C THR A 60 -2.28 -7.96 6.22
N PHE A 61 -2.36 -8.11 7.54
CA PHE A 61 -2.45 -6.98 8.45
C PHE A 61 -1.19 -6.12 8.42
N VAL A 62 0.00 -6.72 8.50
CA VAL A 62 1.28 -5.99 8.42
C VAL A 62 1.39 -5.24 7.08
N TYR A 63 0.99 -5.87 5.98
CA TYR A 63 0.99 -5.23 4.66
C TYR A 63 0.04 -4.03 4.60
N LEU A 64 -1.18 -4.16 5.10
CA LEU A 64 -2.13 -3.05 5.20
C LEU A 64 -1.62 -1.92 6.11
N PHE A 65 -0.99 -2.28 7.23
CA PHE A 65 -0.41 -1.32 8.16
C PHE A 65 0.73 -0.52 7.52
N VAL A 66 1.63 -1.16 6.77
CA VAL A 66 2.68 -0.46 6.02
C VAL A 66 2.08 0.49 4.99
N LYS A 67 1.03 0.08 4.26
CA LYS A 67 0.34 0.96 3.31
C LYS A 67 -0.32 2.17 4.00
N LEU A 68 -0.88 1.98 5.20
CA LEU A 68 -1.40 3.07 6.02
C LEU A 68 -0.29 4.03 6.46
N LEU A 69 0.89 3.51 6.83
CA LEU A 69 2.05 4.33 7.17
C LEU A 69 2.51 5.19 5.98
N TYR A 70 2.46 4.67 4.75
CA TYR A 70 2.75 5.49 3.57
C TYR A 70 1.79 6.67 3.40
N ILE A 71 0.48 6.44 3.58
CA ILE A 71 -0.51 7.53 3.54
C ILE A 71 -0.25 8.55 4.64
N THR A 72 -0.01 8.06 5.87
CA THR A 72 0.30 8.92 7.02
C THR A 72 1.56 9.73 6.78
N ASN A 73 2.59 9.13 6.18
CA ASN A 73 3.83 9.81 5.81
C ASN A 73 3.57 10.95 4.82
N VAL A 74 2.82 10.71 3.74
CA VAL A 74 2.52 11.74 2.74
C VAL A 74 1.65 12.86 3.33
N ILE A 75 0.66 12.54 4.17
CA ILE A 75 -0.14 13.54 4.88
C ILE A 75 0.74 14.34 5.85
N GLY A 76 1.64 13.68 6.56
CA GLY A 76 2.61 14.31 7.45
C GLY A 76 3.54 15.25 6.70
N GLN A 77 4.05 14.85 5.54
CA GLN A 77 4.87 15.69 4.66
C GLN A 77 4.10 16.92 4.17
N LEU A 78 2.81 16.76 3.82
CA LEU A 78 1.94 17.87 3.45
C LEU A 78 1.74 18.83 4.64
N PHE A 79 1.60 18.32 5.87
CA PHE A 79 1.46 19.15 7.06
C PHE A 79 2.75 19.87 7.45
N LEU A 80 3.91 19.20 7.35
CA LEU A 80 5.22 19.82 7.56
C LEU A 80 5.47 20.93 6.55
N LEU A 81 5.07 20.71 5.28
CA LEU A 81 5.14 21.71 4.23
C LEU A 81 4.28 22.95 4.58
N ASN A 82 3.09 22.73 5.15
CA ASN A 82 2.19 23.79 5.59
C ASN A 82 2.80 24.61 6.74
N ILE A 83 3.39 23.94 7.73
CA ILE A 83 4.08 24.60 8.86
C ILE A 83 5.26 25.42 8.37
N PHE A 84 6.09 24.85 7.49
CA PHE A 84 7.29 25.51 6.98
C PHE A 84 6.97 26.83 6.26
N MET A 85 5.84 26.92 5.57
CA MET A 85 5.41 28.14 4.88
C MET A 85 4.62 29.13 5.76
N GLY A 86 4.41 28.81 7.05
CA GLY A 86 3.88 29.75 8.05
C GLY A 86 2.45 30.25 7.78
N SER A 87 1.58 29.44 7.17
CA SER A 87 0.21 29.87 6.79
C SER A 87 -0.82 28.71 6.81
N ASN A 88 -2.12 29.04 6.83
CA ASN A 88 -3.24 28.10 6.73
C ASN A 88 -3.32 27.50 5.30
N TYR A 89 -2.54 26.44 5.06
CA TYR A 89 -2.04 26.05 3.73
C TYR A 89 -2.71 24.80 3.11
N HIS A 90 -3.87 24.35 3.60
CA HIS A 90 -4.49 23.12 3.07
C HIS A 90 -4.90 23.22 1.58
N GLY A 91 -5.05 24.43 1.01
CA GLY A 91 -5.57 24.64 -0.35
C GLY A 91 -4.73 25.50 -1.30
N TYR A 92 -3.46 25.78 -0.99
CA TYR A 92 -2.66 26.73 -1.78
C TYR A 92 -2.54 26.38 -3.26
N GLY A 93 -2.25 25.13 -3.62
CA GLY A 93 -2.14 24.76 -5.04
C GLY A 93 -3.49 24.83 -5.78
N ILE A 94 -4.61 24.65 -5.09
CA ILE A 94 -5.96 24.83 -5.66
C ILE A 94 -6.21 26.33 -5.92
N GLU A 95 -5.80 27.19 -5.00
CA GLU A 95 -5.91 28.65 -5.14
C GLU A 95 -5.00 29.17 -6.27
N VAL A 96 -3.76 28.69 -6.36
CA VAL A 96 -2.83 29.02 -7.46
C VAL A 96 -3.41 28.55 -8.80
N LEU A 97 -3.93 27.33 -8.88
CA LEU A 97 -4.55 26.81 -10.10
C LEU A 97 -5.77 27.64 -10.52
N LYS A 98 -6.63 28.02 -9.56
CA LYS A 98 -7.81 28.86 -9.81
C LYS A 98 -7.42 30.26 -10.28
N ASN A 99 -6.37 30.85 -9.72
CA ASN A 99 -5.89 32.18 -10.10
C ASN A 99 -5.23 32.18 -11.49
N LEU A 100 -4.48 31.13 -11.84
CA LEU A 100 -3.93 30.91 -13.19
C LEU A 100 -5.04 30.73 -14.24
N LEU A 101 -6.05 29.90 -13.95
CA LEU A 101 -7.21 29.70 -14.83
C LEU A 101 -8.03 30.99 -15.03
N SER A 102 -8.04 31.87 -14.03
CA SER A 102 -8.77 33.14 -14.08
C SER A 102 -7.99 34.26 -14.79
N GLY A 103 -6.79 33.99 -15.32
CA GLY A 103 -5.96 34.99 -16.01
C GLY A 103 -5.47 36.13 -15.11
N ARG A 104 -5.61 36.02 -13.78
CA ARG A 104 -5.05 36.99 -12.85
C ARG A 104 -3.56 36.72 -12.70
N GLU A 105 -2.75 37.70 -13.06
CA GLU A 105 -1.31 37.64 -12.85
C GLU A 105 -1.02 37.35 -11.37
N CYS A 106 -0.48 36.15 -11.11
CA CYS A 106 -0.03 35.70 -9.79
C CYS A 106 1.27 36.42 -9.40
N CYS A 107 1.30 37.74 -9.56
CA CYS A 107 2.49 38.56 -9.43
C CYS A 107 2.50 39.17 -8.03
N ARG A 108 3.39 38.62 -7.19
CA ARG A 108 3.61 38.93 -5.76
C ARG A 108 2.73 38.10 -4.83
N SER A 109 3.09 36.82 -4.69
CA SER A 109 2.71 36.08 -3.48
C SER A 109 3.27 36.85 -2.28
N ALA A 110 2.40 37.43 -1.45
CA ALA A 110 2.80 38.16 -0.24
C ALA A 110 3.65 37.31 0.73
N ARG A 111 3.61 35.99 0.53
CA ARG A 111 4.31 34.97 1.33
C ARG A 111 5.79 34.83 0.96
N PHE A 112 6.12 35.09 -0.30
CA PHE A 112 7.49 35.04 -0.79
C PHE A 112 7.92 36.43 -1.28
N PRO A 113 8.21 37.38 -0.36
CA PRO A 113 8.67 38.71 -0.74
C PRO A 113 10.01 38.61 -1.48
N ARG A 114 10.05 39.19 -2.68
CA ARG A 114 11.28 39.31 -3.49
C ARG A 114 12.09 40.54 -3.09
N VAL A 115 11.46 41.46 -2.36
CA VAL A 115 12.04 42.70 -1.86
C VAL A 115 11.58 42.88 -0.41
N THR A 116 12.51 43.14 0.50
CA THR A 116 12.25 43.37 1.93
C THR A 116 12.95 44.63 2.42
N MET A 117 12.44 45.26 3.47
CA MET A 117 13.14 46.33 4.17
C MET A 117 13.93 45.72 5.33
N CYS A 118 15.20 46.08 5.46
CA CYS A 118 16.06 45.63 6.55
C CYS A 118 16.57 46.84 7.32
N ASP A 119 16.35 46.82 8.64
CA ASP A 119 16.81 47.86 9.55
C ASP A 119 18.18 47.48 10.10
N PHE A 120 19.16 48.37 9.94
CA PHE A 120 20.49 48.25 10.50
C PHE A 120 20.66 49.28 11.63
N GLU A 121 21.15 48.81 12.77
CA GLU A 121 21.52 49.67 13.90
C GLU A 121 23.03 49.90 13.86
N ILE A 122 23.44 51.13 13.58
CA ILE A 122 24.85 51.52 13.56
C ILE A 122 25.13 52.37 14.79
N ARG A 123 26.18 52.03 15.54
CA ARG A 123 26.64 52.81 16.70
C ARG A 123 27.66 53.84 16.23
N THR A 124 27.38 55.12 16.48
CA THR A 124 28.31 56.22 16.24
C THR A 124 28.91 56.71 17.57
N MET A 125 30.01 57.47 17.52
CA MET A 125 30.64 58.03 18.72
C MET A 125 29.64 58.89 19.49
N ALA A 126 29.61 58.76 20.83
CA ALA A 126 28.64 59.32 21.79
C ALA A 126 27.42 58.44 22.18
N ASP A 127 27.48 57.12 22.00
CA ASP A 127 26.45 56.16 22.50
C ASP A 127 25.04 56.33 21.89
N HIS A 128 24.92 57.10 20.81
CA HIS A 128 23.67 57.25 20.06
C HIS A 128 23.53 56.14 18.99
N ILE A 129 22.44 55.38 19.06
CA ILE A 129 22.09 54.34 18.08
C ILE A 129 21.28 54.97 16.95
N HIS A 130 21.80 54.94 15.71
CA HIS A 130 21.07 55.37 14.52
C HIS A 130 20.51 54.17 13.77
N LYS A 131 19.21 54.22 13.44
CA LYS A 131 18.52 53.19 12.65
C LYS A 131 18.47 53.61 11.19
N HIS A 132 18.99 52.76 10.31
CA HIS A 132 18.92 52.94 8.86
C HIS A 132 18.11 51.81 8.24
N THR A 133 17.08 52.16 7.47
CA THR A 133 16.27 51.21 6.72
C THR A 133 16.75 51.16 5.27
N ILE A 134 17.15 49.98 4.79
CA ILE A 134 17.54 49.77 3.38
C ILE A 134 16.67 48.72 2.70
N GLN A 135 16.53 48.85 1.38
CA GLN A 135 15.81 47.88 0.56
C GLN A 135 16.74 46.72 0.16
N CYS A 136 16.39 45.51 0.58
CA CYS A 136 17.06 44.27 0.24
C CYS A 136 16.28 43.52 -0.85
N VAL A 137 16.99 42.85 -1.76
CA VAL A 137 16.39 41.96 -2.78
C VAL A 137 16.75 40.52 -2.42
N LEU A 138 15.74 39.64 -2.36
CA LEU A 138 15.89 38.22 -2.05
C LEU A 138 15.59 37.36 -3.30
N PRO A 139 16.56 37.21 -4.22
CA PRO A 139 16.37 36.42 -5.44
C PRO A 139 16.10 34.94 -5.14
N VAL A 140 16.59 34.41 -4.03
CA VAL A 140 16.36 33.02 -3.57
C VAL A 140 14.86 32.72 -3.44
N ASN A 141 14.06 33.71 -3.04
CA ASN A 141 12.64 33.51 -2.79
C ASN A 141 11.83 33.26 -4.07
N LEU A 142 12.33 33.74 -5.22
CA LEU A 142 11.74 33.44 -6.52
C LEU A 142 11.86 31.95 -6.86
N PHE A 143 12.99 31.32 -6.52
CA PHE A 143 13.21 29.89 -6.74
C PHE A 143 12.34 29.06 -5.78
N ASN A 144 12.32 29.44 -4.50
CA ASN A 144 11.49 28.77 -3.49
C ASN A 144 10.02 28.78 -3.87
N GLU A 145 9.49 29.92 -4.34
CA GLU A 145 8.11 30.03 -4.83
C GLU A 145 7.77 28.94 -5.85
N LYS A 146 8.66 28.70 -6.84
CA LYS A 146 8.42 27.70 -7.89
C LYS A 146 8.61 26.26 -7.42
N ILE A 147 9.65 26.01 -6.62
CA ILE A 147 9.95 24.67 -6.09
C ILE A 147 8.81 24.21 -5.16
N PHE A 148 8.31 25.08 -4.29
CA PHE A 148 7.23 24.72 -3.35
C PHE A 148 5.90 24.45 -4.05
N ILE A 149 5.57 25.19 -5.13
CA ILE A 149 4.42 24.88 -5.98
C ILE A 149 4.58 23.48 -6.59
N PHE A 150 5.75 23.17 -7.16
CA PHE A 150 6.02 21.86 -7.76
C PHE A 150 5.93 20.72 -6.73
N ILE A 151 6.56 20.88 -5.57
CA ILE A 151 6.52 19.88 -4.49
C ILE A 151 5.08 19.66 -3.99
N TRP A 152 4.29 20.72 -3.85
CA TRP A 152 2.90 20.60 -3.40
C TRP A 152 2.08 19.75 -4.36
N PHE A 153 2.14 20.02 -5.68
CA PHE A 153 1.42 19.23 -6.68
C PHE A 153 1.93 17.78 -6.71
N TRP A 154 3.24 17.59 -6.58
CA TRP A 154 3.84 16.26 -6.50
C TRP A 154 3.31 15.46 -5.31
N LEU A 155 3.30 16.04 -4.11
CA LEU A 155 2.79 15.39 -2.90
C LEU A 155 1.30 15.07 -3.00
N VAL A 156 0.50 15.92 -3.65
CA VAL A 156 -0.91 15.63 -3.92
C VAL A 156 -1.08 14.42 -4.84
N ILE A 157 -0.30 14.34 -5.93
CA ILE A 157 -0.32 13.18 -6.84
C ILE A 157 0.07 11.90 -6.08
N VAL A 158 1.16 11.95 -5.31
CA VAL A 158 1.62 10.81 -4.50
C VAL A 158 0.57 10.40 -3.46
N SER A 159 -0.12 11.36 -2.85
CA SER A 159 -1.22 11.13 -1.92
C SER A 159 -2.39 10.40 -2.57
N ILE A 160 -2.81 10.84 -3.77
CA ILE A 160 -3.89 10.21 -4.54
C ILE A 160 -3.52 8.77 -4.92
N LEU A 161 -2.31 8.56 -5.46
CA LEU A 161 -1.84 7.23 -5.86
C LEU A 161 -1.71 6.27 -4.67
N SER A 162 -1.19 6.76 -3.54
CA SER A 162 -1.06 5.97 -2.32
C SER A 162 -2.43 5.58 -1.75
N SER A 163 -3.36 6.53 -1.73
CA SER A 163 -4.74 6.31 -1.28
C SER A 163 -5.49 5.34 -2.19
N TYR A 164 -5.38 5.50 -3.51
CA TYR A 164 -5.95 4.58 -4.49
C TYR A 164 -5.40 3.15 -4.31
N GLY A 165 -4.08 3.00 -4.17
CA GLY A 165 -3.44 1.70 -3.94
C GLY A 165 -3.90 1.05 -2.63
N PHE A 166 -4.07 1.82 -1.57
CA PHE A 166 -4.59 1.32 -0.29
C PHE A 166 -6.05 0.88 -0.39
N ILE A 167 -6.92 1.69 -0.99
CA ILE A 167 -8.34 1.37 -1.20
C ILE A 167 -8.47 0.11 -2.07
N MET A 168 -7.70 0.00 -3.16
CA MET A 168 -7.67 -1.19 -4.00
C MET A 168 -7.23 -2.43 -3.22
N CYS A 169 -6.20 -2.32 -2.39
CA CYS A 169 -5.77 -3.41 -1.52
C CYS A 169 -6.88 -3.83 -0.54
N ILE A 170 -7.53 -2.87 0.10
CA ILE A 170 -8.68 -3.13 0.99
C ILE A 170 -9.80 -3.84 0.24
N TRP A 171 -10.19 -3.34 -0.93
CA TRP A 171 -11.24 -3.91 -1.76
C TRP A 171 -10.94 -5.36 -2.18
N GLN A 172 -9.68 -5.66 -2.48
CA GLN A 172 -9.24 -7.00 -2.86
C GLN A 172 -9.18 -7.98 -1.68
N GLN A 173 -8.87 -7.51 -0.47
CA GLN A 173 -8.66 -8.35 0.71
C GLN A 173 -9.93 -8.53 1.57
N ILE A 174 -10.77 -7.50 1.67
CA ILE A 174 -12.00 -7.53 2.47
C ILE A 174 -13.11 -8.32 1.77
N LEU A 175 -13.23 -8.19 0.44
CA LEU A 175 -14.34 -8.80 -0.29
C LEU A 175 -14.02 -10.27 -0.60
N PRO A 176 -14.74 -11.24 0.03
CA PRO A 176 -14.50 -12.66 -0.21
C PRO A 176 -14.77 -13.03 -1.68
N PHE A 177 -15.68 -12.31 -2.35
CA PHE A 177 -16.01 -12.50 -3.76
C PHE A 177 -14.79 -12.30 -4.68
N ASN A 178 -14.00 -11.23 -4.48
CA ASN A 178 -12.84 -10.94 -5.32
C ASN A 178 -11.72 -11.97 -5.14
N ARG A 179 -11.56 -12.47 -3.92
CA ARG A 179 -10.63 -13.57 -3.60
C ARG A 179 -11.04 -14.84 -4.31
N GLU A 180 -12.30 -15.26 -4.16
CA GLU A 180 -12.79 -16.46 -4.82
C GLU A 180 -12.72 -16.34 -6.34
N HIS A 181 -13.07 -15.18 -6.90
CA HIS A 181 -13.01 -14.93 -8.34
C HIS A 181 -11.57 -15.05 -8.87
N PHE A 182 -10.60 -14.47 -8.17
CA PHE A 182 -9.18 -14.59 -8.52
C PHE A 182 -8.73 -16.07 -8.55
N LEU A 183 -8.99 -16.82 -7.47
CA LEU A 183 -8.60 -18.23 -7.41
C LEU A 183 -9.32 -19.08 -8.47
N LYS A 184 -10.63 -18.88 -8.66
CA LYS A 184 -11.43 -19.55 -9.69
C LYS A 184 -10.93 -19.25 -11.11
N LYS A 185 -10.51 -18.00 -11.39
CA LYS A 185 -9.97 -17.60 -12.69
C LYS A 185 -8.74 -18.44 -13.04
N TYR A 186 -7.73 -18.49 -12.17
CA TYR A 186 -6.49 -19.23 -12.46
C TYR A 186 -6.72 -20.75 -12.52
N LEU A 187 -7.54 -21.32 -11.63
CA LEU A 187 -7.86 -22.75 -11.64
C LEU A 187 -8.67 -23.18 -12.88
N LYS A 188 -9.52 -22.29 -13.40
CA LYS A 188 -10.28 -22.53 -14.63
C LYS A 188 -9.40 -22.40 -15.88
N ILE A 189 -8.51 -21.40 -15.93
CA ILE A 189 -7.56 -21.23 -17.03
C ILE A 189 -6.65 -22.45 -17.17
N MET A 190 -6.21 -23.02 -16.04
CA MET A 190 -5.35 -24.22 -16.01
C MET A 190 -6.13 -25.55 -16.14
N ASN A 191 -7.43 -25.50 -16.45
CA ASN A 191 -8.31 -26.66 -16.65
C ASN A 191 -8.32 -27.67 -15.49
N ARG A 192 -8.11 -27.20 -14.25
CA ARG A 192 -8.19 -28.01 -13.02
C ARG A 192 -9.57 -28.03 -12.39
N ILE A 193 -10.39 -27.04 -12.73
CA ILE A 193 -11.79 -26.94 -12.31
C ILE A 193 -12.65 -26.80 -13.56
N THR A 194 -13.49 -27.81 -13.82
CA THR A 194 -14.51 -27.80 -14.86
C THR A 194 -15.89 -27.62 -14.21
N ARG A 195 -16.90 -27.13 -14.95
CA ARG A 195 -18.25 -26.93 -14.40
C ARG A 195 -18.86 -28.21 -13.81
N GLU A 196 -18.48 -29.38 -14.31
CA GLU A 196 -18.99 -30.67 -13.85
C GLU A 196 -18.29 -31.21 -12.59
N THR A 197 -17.02 -30.87 -12.40
CA THR A 197 -16.19 -31.38 -11.27
C THR A 197 -16.02 -30.36 -10.15
N PHE A 198 -16.75 -29.24 -10.20
CA PHE A 198 -16.60 -28.16 -9.23
C PHE A 198 -17.32 -28.47 -7.91
N ASP A 199 -16.58 -28.96 -6.93
CA ASP A 199 -17.04 -29.01 -5.54
C ASP A 199 -16.78 -27.67 -4.84
N ARG A 200 -17.88 -26.96 -4.54
CA ARG A 200 -17.85 -25.67 -3.82
C ARG A 200 -17.36 -25.81 -2.38
N LYS A 201 -17.63 -26.93 -1.69
CA LYS A 201 -17.19 -27.14 -0.31
C LYS A 201 -15.67 -27.35 -0.27
N LEU A 202 -15.16 -28.17 -1.18
CA LEU A 202 -13.72 -28.38 -1.36
C LEU A 202 -12.98 -27.07 -1.68
N PHE A 203 -13.52 -26.30 -2.63
CA PHE A 203 -12.92 -25.01 -3.00
C PHE A 203 -12.92 -23.99 -1.86
N ASN A 204 -14.02 -23.91 -1.10
CA ASN A 204 -14.09 -23.04 0.07
C ASN A 204 -13.12 -23.47 1.18
N THR A 205 -12.88 -24.78 1.31
CA THR A 205 -11.90 -25.36 2.24
C THR A 205 -10.48 -25.00 1.82
N PHE A 206 -10.15 -25.16 0.53
CA PHE A 206 -8.88 -24.73 -0.03
C PHE A 206 -8.65 -23.22 0.19
N SER A 207 -9.64 -22.39 -0.14
CA SER A 207 -9.53 -20.93 -0.03
C SER A 207 -9.44 -20.44 1.42
N ASN A 208 -10.31 -20.92 2.31
CA ASN A 208 -10.43 -20.37 3.68
C ASN A 208 -9.55 -21.08 4.71
N LYS A 209 -9.36 -22.41 4.61
CA LYS A 209 -8.62 -23.19 5.62
C LYS A 209 -7.17 -23.42 5.23
N TYR A 210 -6.91 -23.79 3.98
CA TYR A 210 -5.56 -24.08 3.48
C TYR A 210 -4.79 -22.80 3.12
N LEU A 211 -5.28 -22.00 2.16
CA LEU A 211 -4.57 -20.82 1.67
C LEU A 211 -4.72 -19.58 2.59
N ARG A 212 -5.88 -19.44 3.24
CA ARG A 212 -6.24 -18.31 4.13
C ARG A 212 -6.08 -16.94 3.43
N HIS A 213 -6.09 -15.86 4.20
CA HIS A 213 -5.91 -14.50 3.66
C HIS A 213 -4.46 -14.25 3.24
N ASP A 214 -3.51 -14.68 4.07
CA ASP A 214 -2.08 -14.46 3.84
C ASP A 214 -1.58 -15.15 2.57
N GLY A 215 -1.98 -16.40 2.31
CA GLY A 215 -1.61 -17.10 1.08
C GLY A 215 -2.20 -16.46 -0.17
N VAL A 216 -3.44 -15.97 -0.11
CA VAL A 216 -4.04 -15.23 -1.24
C VAL A 216 -3.29 -13.93 -1.49
N LEU A 217 -2.88 -13.21 -0.45
CA LEU A 217 -2.06 -12.01 -0.61
C LEU A 217 -0.73 -12.33 -1.29
N VAL A 218 -0.03 -13.38 -0.84
CA VAL A 218 1.24 -13.81 -1.46
C VAL A 218 1.03 -14.17 -2.93
N LEU A 219 0.00 -14.95 -3.25
CA LEU A 219 -0.29 -15.31 -4.64
C LEU A 219 -0.64 -14.09 -5.50
N ARG A 220 -1.36 -13.10 -4.96
CA ARG A 220 -1.60 -11.84 -5.67
C ARG A 220 -0.31 -11.05 -5.89
N LEU A 221 0.58 -11.01 -4.90
CA LEU A 221 1.86 -10.34 -5.04
C LEU A 221 2.73 -11.01 -6.11
N VAL A 222 2.75 -12.35 -6.15
CA VAL A 222 3.42 -13.11 -7.22
C VAL A 222 2.79 -12.79 -8.58
N ALA A 223 1.47 -12.77 -8.68
CA ALA A 223 0.76 -12.44 -9.92
C ALA A 223 1.04 -11.01 -10.44
N MET A 224 1.27 -10.05 -9.54
CA MET A 224 1.61 -8.67 -9.93
C MET A 224 3.07 -8.52 -10.41
N ASN A 225 3.96 -9.41 -10.00
CA ASN A 225 5.39 -9.34 -10.31
C ASN A 225 5.85 -10.40 -11.34
N THR A 226 4.96 -11.30 -11.76
CA THR A 226 5.28 -12.43 -12.65
C THR A 226 4.22 -12.61 -13.71
N ASN A 227 4.53 -13.34 -14.78
CA ASN A 227 3.59 -13.70 -15.83
C ASN A 227 2.43 -14.58 -15.31
N ASP A 228 1.24 -14.39 -15.90
CA ASP A 228 0.02 -15.14 -15.56
C ASP A 228 0.18 -16.66 -15.70
N VAL A 229 1.00 -17.13 -16.64
CA VAL A 229 1.28 -18.56 -16.86
C VAL A 229 2.00 -19.18 -15.66
N VAL A 230 3.06 -18.52 -15.18
CA VAL A 230 3.84 -18.98 -14.02
C VAL A 230 2.97 -19.00 -12.77
N MET A 231 2.14 -17.97 -12.59
CA MET A 231 1.18 -17.92 -11.50
C MET A 231 0.16 -19.07 -11.60
N GLY A 232 -0.31 -19.39 -12.81
CA GLY A 232 -1.15 -20.56 -13.07
C GLY A 232 -0.49 -21.87 -12.65
N GLU A 233 0.77 -22.09 -13.03
CA GLU A 233 1.53 -23.30 -12.67
C GLU A 233 1.71 -23.43 -11.15
N ILE A 234 2.04 -22.33 -10.45
CA ILE A 234 2.12 -22.30 -8.98
C ILE A 234 0.76 -22.62 -8.35
N MET A 235 -0.33 -22.06 -8.87
CA MET A 235 -1.68 -22.34 -8.39
C MET A 235 -2.04 -23.82 -8.52
N VAL A 236 -1.69 -24.44 -9.66
CA VAL A 236 -1.93 -25.87 -9.90
C VAL A 236 -1.12 -26.72 -8.93
N ALA A 237 0.16 -26.41 -8.74
CA ALA A 237 1.02 -27.14 -7.81
C ALA A 237 0.48 -27.11 -6.37
N LEU A 238 -0.02 -25.95 -5.91
CA LEU A 238 -0.65 -25.81 -4.59
C LEU A 238 -1.98 -26.56 -4.49
N TRP A 239 -2.81 -26.51 -5.53
CA TRP A 239 -4.10 -27.23 -5.55
C TRP A 239 -3.92 -28.75 -5.56
N ASP A 240 -2.99 -29.26 -6.37
CA ASP A 240 -2.68 -30.68 -6.46
C ASP A 240 -1.96 -31.17 -5.19
N GLY A 241 -1.20 -30.30 -4.51
CA GLY A 241 -0.63 -30.56 -3.18
C GLY A 241 -1.72 -30.67 -2.11
N PHE A 242 -2.66 -29.73 -2.08
CA PHE A 242 -3.80 -29.73 -1.15
C PHE A 242 -4.66 -31.00 -1.29
N LYS A 243 -5.01 -31.41 -2.52
CA LYS A 243 -5.79 -32.64 -2.75
C LYS A 243 -5.07 -33.89 -2.20
N ARG A 244 -3.76 -34.02 -2.47
CA ARG A 244 -2.95 -35.13 -1.97
C ARG A 244 -2.90 -35.16 -0.43
N ALA A 245 -2.76 -34.01 0.21
CA ALA A 245 -2.80 -33.91 1.66
C ALA A 245 -4.18 -34.33 2.22
N GLN A 246 -5.26 -33.94 1.56
CA GLN A 246 -6.61 -34.31 1.98
C GLN A 246 -6.87 -35.82 1.89
N ASP A 247 -6.35 -36.49 0.85
CA ASP A 247 -6.47 -37.94 0.68
C ASP A 247 -5.62 -38.73 1.69
N THR A 248 -4.44 -38.20 2.07
CA THR A 248 -3.51 -38.87 2.98
C THR A 248 -3.94 -38.77 4.44
N ASP A 249 -4.50 -37.62 4.84
CA ASP A 249 -4.80 -37.30 6.24
C ASP A 249 -6.28 -37.51 6.62
N GLY A 250 -7.08 -38.18 5.78
CA GLY A 250 -8.46 -38.55 6.12
C GLY A 250 -9.42 -37.38 6.42
N GLY A 251 -9.12 -36.16 5.97
CA GLY A 251 -10.03 -35.02 6.08
C GLY A 251 -9.75 -34.00 7.19
N ILE A 252 -8.49 -33.78 7.61
CA ILE A 252 -8.08 -32.74 8.58
C ILE A 252 -8.68 -31.33 8.31
N PHE A 253 -9.04 -31.04 7.05
CA PHE A 253 -9.59 -29.76 6.64
C PHE A 253 -11.12 -29.72 6.47
N VAL A 254 -11.86 -30.80 6.75
CA VAL A 254 -13.34 -30.79 6.73
C VAL A 254 -13.92 -30.08 7.95
#